data_AF-A0A6H2H8E2-F1
#
_entry.id   AF-A0A6H2H8E2-F1
#
_cell.length_a   1.000
_cell.length_b   1.000
_cell.length_c   1.000
_cell.angle_alpha   90.00
_cell.angle_beta   90.00
_cell.angle_gamma   90.00
#
_symmetry.space_group_name_H-M   'P 1'
#
loop_
_entity.id
_entity.type
_entity.pdbx_description
1 polymer ?
#
loop_
_entity_poly.entity_id
_entity_poly.type
_entity_poly.pdbx_seq_one_letter_code
_entity_poly.pdbx_strand_id
1 'polypeptide(L)' 'MNQDYARTVQLLLAVAPDVFHSPVFAMKGGTALNLFVQDMPRLSVDIDLVFVPHDQPREEALRTIAQALNITNVDVPFA' A
#
# COMPACT_ATOMS: atom_id res chain seq x y z
N MET A 1 -13.14 -13.00 15.50
CA MET A 1 -12.28 -12.43 14.44
C MET A 1 -11.42 -13.56 13.90
N ASN A 2 -11.39 -13.78 12.59
CA ASN A 2 -10.57 -14.84 12.00
C ASN A 2 -9.07 -14.43 12.10
N GLN A 3 -8.24 -15.31 12.66
CA GLN A 3 -6.83 -15.04 12.94
C GLN A 3 -6.00 -14.80 11.67
N ASP A 4 -6.38 -15.45 10.56
CA ASP A 4 -5.70 -15.26 9.27
C ASP A 4 -5.90 -13.84 8.75
N TYR A 5 -7.11 -13.28 8.91
CA TYR A 5 -7.39 -11.90 8.54
C TYR A 5 -6.62 -10.91 9.42
N ALA A 6 -6.51 -11.18 10.73
CA ALA A 6 -5.74 -10.33 11.63
C ALA A 6 -4.25 -10.32 11.23
N ARG A 7 -3.69 -11.47 10.86
CA ARG A 7 -2.31 -11.58 10.36
C ARG A 7 -2.12 -10.83 9.04
N THR A 8 -3.06 -10.94 8.10
CA THR A 8 -3.00 -10.17 6.84
C THR A 8 -3.03 -8.67 7.08
N VAL A 9 -3.87 -8.19 8.01
CA VAL A 9 -3.91 -6.76 8.38
C VAL A 9 -2.60 -6.31 9.02
N GLN A 10 -2.01 -7.13 9.90
CA GLN A 10 -0.71 -6.83 10.51
C GLN A 10 0.39 -6.72 9.44
N LEU A 11 0.42 -7.65 8.47
CA LEU A 11 1.34 -7.59 7.33
C LEU A 11 1.13 -6.32 6.51
N LEU A 12 -0.12 -5.98 6.20
CA LEU A 12 -0.47 -4.76 5.47
C LEU A 12 0.07 -3.52 6.18
N LEU A 13 -0.17 -3.40 7.49
CA LEU A 13 0.28 -2.27 8.30
C LEU A 13 1.82 -2.21 8.40
N ALA A 14 2.50 -3.36 8.39
CA ALA A 14 3.95 -3.42 8.40
C ALA A 14 4.57 -2.97 7.06
N VAL A 15 3.96 -3.33 5.93
CA VAL A 15 4.46 -3.02 4.58
C VAL A 15 4.08 -1.62 4.11
N ALA A 16 2.94 -1.08 4.59
CA ALA A 16 2.42 0.20 4.12
C ALA A 16 3.43 1.36 4.18
N PRO A 17 4.17 1.59 5.29
CA PRO A 17 5.15 2.69 5.36
C PRO A 17 6.21 2.65 4.26
N ASP A 18 6.71 1.46 3.91
CA ASP A 18 7.73 1.31 2.87
C ASP A 18 7.15 1.59 1.48
N VAL A 19 5.92 1.14 1.21
CA VAL A 19 5.20 1.45 -0.03
C VAL A 19 4.99 2.96 -0.19
N PHE A 20 4.61 3.65 0.88
CA PHE A 20 4.37 5.10 0.87
C PHE A 20 5.64 5.94 1.08
N HIS A 21 6.81 5.32 1.31
CA HIS A 21 8.08 6.05 1.30
C HIS A 21 8.36 6.63 -0.09
N SER A 22 7.92 5.92 -1.14
CA SER A 22 8.03 6.41 -2.50
C SER A 22 7.02 7.53 -2.77
N PRO A 23 7.46 8.73 -3.22
CA PRO A 23 6.57 9.86 -3.46
C PRO A 23 5.68 9.68 -4.70
N VAL A 24 5.91 8.63 -5.50
CA VAL A 24 5.12 8.37 -6.71
C VAL A 24 3.79 7.67 -6.42
N PHE A 25 3.57 7.21 -5.18
CA PHE A 25 2.35 6.53 -4.79
C PHE A 25 1.54 7.32 -3.76
N ALA A 26 0.23 7.35 -3.97
CA ALA A 26 -0.74 7.80 -2.97
C ALA A 26 -1.71 6.66 -2.65
N MET A 27 -2.17 6.56 -1.40
CA MET A 27 -3.23 5.61 -1.05
C MET A 27 -4.59 6.16 -1.48
N LYS A 28 -5.46 5.30 -1.99
CA LYS A 28 -6.87 5.66 -2.26
C LYS A 28 -7.84 4.61 -1.72
N GLY A 29 -9.12 4.84 -2.00
CA GLY A 29 -10.15 3.81 -1.88
C GLY A 29 -10.61 3.57 -0.45
N GLY A 30 -11.30 2.44 -0.27
CA GLY A 30 -11.93 2.09 1.00
C GLY A 30 -10.93 1.85 2.13
N THR A 31 -9.71 1.37 1.82
CA THR A 31 -8.64 1.16 2.81
C THR A 31 -8.11 2.49 3.35
N ALA A 32 -7.88 3.48 2.49
CA ALA A 32 -7.45 4.82 2.93
C ALA A 32 -8.46 5.45 3.89
N LEU A 33 -9.75 5.40 3.54
CA LEU A 33 -10.81 5.91 4.42
C LEU A 33 -10.88 5.16 5.75
N ASN A 34 -10.75 3.83 5.72
CA ASN A 34 -10.83 2.99 6.90
C ASN A 34 -9.68 3.22 7.88
N LEU A 35 -8.46 3.48 7.39
CA LEU A 35 -7.27 3.66 8.22
C LEU A 35 -7.08 5.10 8.71
N PHE A 36 -7.44 6.11 7.90
CA PHE A 36 -7.05 7.50 8.18
C PHE A 36 -8.23 8.45 8.46
N VAL A 37 -9.46 8.09 8.08
CA VAL A 37 -10.63 8.98 8.22
C VAL A 37 -11.67 8.42 9.21
N GLN A 38 -11.82 7.10 9.24
CA GLN A 38 -12.77 6.40 10.10
C GLN A 38 -12.04 5.71 11.26
N ASP A 39 -12.76 5.40 12.32
CA ASP A 39 -12.25 4.61 13.46
C ASP A 39 -12.25 3.10 13.13
N MET A 40 -11.58 2.73 12.03
CA MET A 40 -11.40 1.36 11.53
C MET A 40 -12.63 0.43 11.70
N PRO A 41 -13.82 0.76 11.16
CA PRO A 41 -15.05 -0.02 11.37
C PRO A 41 -15.02 -1.43 10.77
N ARG A 42 -14.02 -1.74 9.93
CA ARG A 42 -13.76 -3.09 9.39
C ARG A 42 -12.26 -3.33 9.23
N LEU A 43 -11.90 -4.59 9.01
CA LEU A 43 -10.55 -4.93 8.57
C LEU A 43 -10.39 -4.66 7.06
N SER A 44 -9.24 -4.10 6.68
CA SER A 44 -8.81 -3.94 5.29
C SER A 44 -7.63 -4.86 5.01
N VAL A 45 -7.68 -5.60 3.91
CA VAL A 45 -6.63 -6.55 3.51
C VAL A 45 -5.93 -6.18 2.21
N ASP A 46 -6.47 -5.19 1.49
CA ASP A 46 -5.92 -4.71 0.22
C ASP A 46 -5.33 -3.30 0.37
N ILE A 47 -4.23 -3.02 -0.33
CA ILE A 47 -3.68 -1.67 -0.51
C ILE A 47 -3.98 -1.20 -1.94
N ASP A 48 -4.81 -0.17 -2.03
CA ASP A 48 -5.09 0.53 -3.28
C ASP A 48 -4.13 1.71 -3.47
N LEU A 49 -3.30 1.66 -4.51
CA LEU A 49 -2.37 2.73 -4.87
C LEU A 49 -2.84 3.54 -6.10
N VAL A 50 -2.46 4.81 -6.12
CA VAL A 50 -2.52 5.69 -7.28
C VAL A 50 -1.10 6.12 -7.63
N PHE A 51 -0.73 5.96 -8.89
CA PHE A 51 0.49 6.57 -9.42
C PHE A 51 0.25 8.06 -9.63
N VAL A 52 0.99 8.90 -8.91
CA VAL A 52 0.75 10.35 -8.82
C VAL A 52 1.20 11.10 -10.09
N PRO A 53 2.36 10.80 -10.71
CA PRO A 53 2.73 11.44 -11.98
C PRO A 53 1.74 11.08 -13.09
N HIS A 54 1.25 12.09 -13.80
CA HIS A 54 0.21 11.95 -14.83
C HIS A 54 0.65 12.45 -16.20
N ASP A 55 1.89 12.92 -16.31
CA ASP A 55 2.51 13.49 -17.49
C ASP A 55 3.42 12.50 -18.25
N GLN A 56 3.69 11.32 -17.67
CA GLN A 56 4.54 10.29 -18.27
C GLN A 56 3.77 9.43 -19.29
N PRO A 57 4.40 9.05 -20.42
CA PRO A 57 3.89 8.00 -21.30
C PRO A 57 3.71 6.68 -20.54
N ARG A 58 2.72 5.88 -20.94
CA ARG A 58 2.35 4.62 -20.26
C ARG A 58 3.54 3.70 -19.95
N GLU A 59 4.43 3.49 -20.91
CA GLU A 59 5.57 2.58 -20.75
C GLU A 59 6.60 3.10 -19.73
N GLU A 60 6.75 4.42 -19.62
CA GLU A 60 7.61 5.04 -18.62
C GLU A 60 6.98 4.97 -17.23
N ALA A 61 5.69 5.29 -17.13
CA ALA A 61 4.93 5.16 -15.89
C ALA A 61 5.01 3.73 -15.32
N LEU A 62 4.82 2.71 -16.16
CA LEU A 62 4.91 1.30 -15.74
C LEU A 62 6.30 0.92 -15.24
N ARG A 63 7.38 1.42 -15.87
CA ARG A 63 8.75 1.20 -15.40
C ARG A 63 8.99 1.86 -14.04
N THR A 64 8.54 3.10 -13.87
CA THR A 64 8.64 3.82 -12.59
C THR A 64 7.89 3.09 -11.48
N ILE A 65 6.66 2.63 -11.76
CA ILE A 65 5.87 1.83 -10.82
C ILE A 65 6.64 0.56 -10.41
N ALA A 66 7.16 -0.19 -11.37
CA ALA A 66 7.88 -1.43 -11.10
C ALA A 66 9.15 -1.20 -10.26
N GLN A 67 9.92 -0.14 -10.58
CA GLN A 67 11.12 0.23 -9.81
C GLN A 67 10.78 0.63 -8.38
N ALA A 68 9.75 1.46 -8.19
CA ALA A 68 9.32 1.90 -6.87
C ALA A 68 8.84 0.73 -5.99
N LEU A 69 8.16 -0.26 -6.58
CA LEU A 69 7.73 -1.47 -5.86
C LEU A 69 8.87 -2.47 -5.60
N ASN A 70 9.95 -2.46 -6.38
CA ASN A 70 11.10 -3.34 -6.18
C ASN A 70 12.03 -2.86 -5.05
N ILE A 71 12.04 -1.56 -4.74
CA ILE A 71 12.89 -1.00 -3.66
C ILE A 71 12.31 -1.33 -2.27
N THR A 72 11.04 -1.68 -2.19
CA THR A 72 10.35 -2.23 -1.01
C THR A 72 10.87 -3.62 -0.63
N ASN A 73 12.14 -3.73 -0.27
CA ASN A 73 12.69 -4.93 0.37
C ASN A 73 12.27 -4.87 1.85
N VAL A 74 11.01 -5.20 2.10
CA VAL A 74 10.41 -5.11 3.45
C VAL A 74 10.98 -6.25 4.28
N ASP A 75 11.77 -5.92 5.30
CA ASP A 75 12.04 -6.84 6.41
C ASP A 75 10.74 -6.97 7.22
N VAL A 76 9.90 -7.92 6.82
CA VAL A 76 8.62 -8.19 7.48
C VAL A 76 8.92 -8.83 8.83
N PRO A 77 8.72 -8.16 9.99
CA PRO A 77 9.16 -8.67 11.29
C PRO A 77 8.34 -9.88 11.78
N PHE A 78 7.35 -10.30 11.00
CA PHE A 78 6.32 -11.26 11.37
C PHE A 78 6.06 -12.33 10.29
N ALA A 79 6.94 -12.43 9.27
CA ALA A 79 6.89 -13.48 8.26
C ALA A 79 7.47 -14.81 8.78
#